data_AF-A0A958SHB3-F1
#
_entry.id   AF-A0A958SHB3-F1
#
_cell.length_a   1.000
_cell.length_b   1.000
_cell.length_c   1.000
_cell.angle_alpha   90.00
_cell.angle_beta   90.00
_cell.angle_gamma   90.00
#
_symmetry.space_group_name_H-M   'P 1'
#
loop_
_entity.id
_entity.type
_entity.pdbx_description
1 polymer ?
#
loop_
_entity_poly.entity_id
_entity_poly.type
_entity_poly.pdbx_seq_one_letter_code
_entity_poly.pdbx_strand_id
1 'polypeptide(L)'
;MNGTAKALAPNPDFVRSIAFDLVLTVLTFGLFNLFVQYRQIKTVNVMLGYKRYSFLKWFLLCLITFGLYHIYHEYRKSTDIAKVMQEPESMEPLISLILTALALPWVADAIQQVQINRYFGSETL
;
A
#
# COMPACT_ATOMS: atom_id res chain seq x y z
N MET A 1 26.90 -1.43 1.39
CA MET A 1 26.85 -1.94 0.01
C MET A 1 25.69 -1.26 -0.68
N ASN A 2 25.99 -0.47 -1.70
CA ASN A 2 25.06 0.36 -2.46
C ASN A 2 24.03 -0.50 -3.20
N GLY A 3 22.81 -0.59 -2.65
CA GLY A 3 21.65 -1.06 -3.37
C GLY A 3 21.08 0.10 -4.19
N THR A 4 21.64 0.35 -5.37
CA THR A 4 20.95 1.14 -6.40
C THR A 4 19.55 0.55 -6.55
N ALA A 5 18.52 1.32 -6.18
CA ALA A 5 17.14 1.00 -6.49
C ALA A 5 17.05 0.83 -8.00
N LYS A 6 17.15 -0.42 -8.45
CA LYS A 6 16.93 -0.78 -9.83
C LYS A 6 15.46 -0.48 -10.05
N ALA A 7 15.15 0.66 -10.67
CA ALA A 7 13.84 0.94 -11.21
C ALA A 7 13.48 -0.30 -12.05
N LEU A 8 12.62 -1.14 -11.48
CA LEU A 8 12.09 -2.29 -12.17
C LEU A 8 11.36 -1.73 -13.39
N ALA A 9 11.62 -2.33 -14.56
CA ALA A 9 10.97 -1.94 -15.82
C ALA A 9 9.48 -1.70 -15.56
N PRO A 10 8.86 -0.66 -16.17
CA PRO A 10 7.46 -0.32 -15.95
C PRO A 10 6.64 -1.59 -16.13
N ASN A 11 6.14 -2.12 -15.03
CA ASN A 11 5.33 -3.32 -15.06
C ASN A 11 3.86 -2.86 -14.98
N PRO A 12 3.11 -2.95 -16.09
CA PRO A 12 1.71 -2.52 -16.14
C PRO A 12 0.82 -3.30 -15.16
N ASP A 13 1.28 -4.41 -14.59
CA ASP A 13 0.56 -5.17 -13.57
C ASP A 13 0.37 -4.39 -12.24
N PHE A 14 1.25 -3.41 -11.96
CA PHE A 14 1.29 -2.66 -10.70
C PHE A 14 0.73 -1.24 -10.80
N VAL A 15 0.70 -0.67 -12.00
CA VAL A 15 0.09 0.64 -12.29
C VAL A 15 -1.43 0.52 -12.31
N ARG A 16 -2.13 1.39 -11.57
CA ARG A 16 -3.61 1.36 -11.54
C ARG A 16 -4.28 2.70 -11.40
N SER A 17 -5.52 2.74 -11.91
CA SER A 17 -6.47 3.80 -11.62
C SER A 17 -6.98 3.67 -10.19
N ILE A 18 -6.72 4.70 -9.40
CA ILE A 18 -7.16 4.80 -8.01
C ILE A 18 -8.67 4.97 -7.96
N ALA A 19 -9.23 5.70 -8.93
CA ALA A 19 -10.66 5.92 -9.05
C ALA A 19 -11.44 4.59 -9.20
N PHE A 20 -10.93 3.66 -10.00
CA PHE A 20 -11.58 2.35 -10.19
C PHE A 20 -11.60 1.53 -8.89
N ASP A 21 -10.46 1.46 -8.20
CA ASP A 21 -10.33 0.72 -6.94
C ASP A 21 -11.24 1.31 -5.84
N LEU A 22 -11.38 2.64 -5.77
CA LEU A 22 -12.29 3.33 -4.85
C LEU A 22 -13.76 3.05 -5.18
N VAL A 23 -14.17 3.18 -6.44
CA VAL A 23 -15.55 2.94 -6.87
C VAL A 23 -15.97 1.50 -6.55
N LEU A 24 -15.13 0.52 -6.87
CA LEU A 24 -15.40 -0.88 -6.54
C LEU A 24 -15.43 -1.15 -5.05
N THR A 25 -14.56 -0.50 -4.27
CA THR A 25 -14.56 -0.62 -2.81
C THR A 25 -15.89 -0.14 -2.22
N VAL A 26 -16.41 1.00 -2.69
CA VAL A 26 -17.71 1.51 -2.25
C VAL A 26 -18.85 0.61 -2.70
N LEU A 27 -18.87 0.19 -3.98
CA LEU A 27 -19.93 -0.68 -4.53
C LEU A 27 -20.01 -2.04 -3.87
N THR A 28 -18.88 -2.56 -3.37
CA THR A 28 -18.79 -3.87 -2.70
C THR A 28 -18.83 -3.76 -1.17
N PHE A 29 -19.20 -2.59 -0.61
CA PHE A 29 -19.23 -2.34 0.82
C PHE A 29 -17.91 -2.67 1.54
N GLY A 30 -16.77 -2.41 0.89
CA GLY A 30 -15.45 -2.65 1.45
C GLY A 30 -14.86 -4.04 1.17
N LEU A 31 -15.62 -4.98 0.61
CA LEU A 31 -15.10 -6.34 0.31
C LEU A 31 -13.96 -6.30 -0.72
N PHE A 32 -14.06 -5.43 -1.74
CA PHE A 32 -13.00 -5.26 -2.73
C PHE A 32 -11.71 -4.72 -2.13
N ASN A 33 -11.77 -4.06 -0.96
CA ASN A 33 -10.57 -3.56 -0.28
C ASN A 33 -9.61 -4.69 0.12
N LEU A 34 -10.13 -5.90 0.39
CA LEU A 34 -9.29 -7.08 0.66
C LEU A 34 -8.45 -7.47 -0.57
N PHE A 35 -9.01 -7.34 -1.76
CA PHE A 35 -8.31 -7.60 -3.01
C PHE A 35 -7.26 -6.52 -3.30
N VAL A 36 -7.58 -5.25 -3.05
CA VAL A 36 -6.63 -4.13 -3.13
C VAL A 36 -5.44 -4.38 -2.21
N GLN A 37 -5.69 -4.74 -0.95
CA GLN A 37 -4.65 -5.08 0.03
C GLN A 37 -3.76 -6.25 -0.39
N TYR A 38 -4.36 -7.36 -0.85
CA TYR A 38 -3.59 -8.49 -1.37
C TYR A 38 -2.59 -8.06 -2.45
N ARG A 39 -3.05 -7.22 -3.38
CA ARG A 39 -2.22 -6.75 -4.49
C ARG A 39 -1.15 -5.77 -4.02
N GLN A 40 -1.49 -4.79 -3.17
CA GLN A 40 -0.53 -3.85 -2.62
C GLN A 40 0.59 -4.54 -1.84
N ILE A 41 0.26 -5.54 -1.02
CA ILE A 41 1.25 -6.36 -0.30
C ILE A 41 2.25 -7.01 -1.28
N LYS A 42 1.76 -7.53 -2.41
CA LYS A 42 2.62 -8.10 -3.45
C LYS A 42 3.51 -7.02 -4.08
N THR A 43 2.95 -5.85 -4.41
CA THR A 43 3.68 -4.75 -5.02
C THR A 43 4.76 -4.18 -4.10
N VAL A 44 4.46 -3.93 -2.83
CA VAL A 44 5.44 -3.39 -1.87
C VAL A 44 6.58 -4.38 -1.62
N ASN A 45 6.30 -5.69 -1.57
CA ASN A 45 7.36 -6.70 -1.52
C ASN A 45 8.28 -6.67 -2.75
N VAL A 46 7.72 -6.39 -3.93
CA VAL A 46 8.50 -6.21 -5.16
C VAL A 46 9.34 -4.94 -5.08
N MET A 47 8.78 -3.83 -4.59
CA MET A 47 9.51 -2.57 -4.36
C MET A 47 10.67 -2.74 -3.37
N LEU A 48 10.47 -3.55 -2.32
CA LEU A 48 11.50 -3.85 -1.32
C LEU A 48 12.57 -4.83 -1.84
N GLY A 49 12.28 -5.60 -2.89
CA GLY A 49 13.16 -6.65 -3.40
C GLY A 49 13.21 -7.92 -2.54
N TYR A 50 12.40 -8.02 -1.47
CA TYR A 50 12.29 -9.21 -0.61
C TYR A 50 10.87 -9.39 -0.06
N LYS A 51 10.51 -10.63 0.31
CA LYS A 51 9.19 -10.97 0.84
C LYS A 51 9.07 -10.59 2.32
N ARG A 52 8.65 -9.36 2.60
CA ARG A 52 8.41 -8.86 3.96
C ARG A 52 6.99 -9.10 4.44
N TYR A 53 6.02 -8.73 3.60
CA TYR A 53 4.60 -8.74 3.90
C TYR A 53 3.94 -10.00 3.36
N SER A 54 2.92 -10.50 4.05
CA SER A 54 2.13 -11.65 3.62
C SER A 54 0.67 -11.39 3.89
N PHE A 55 -0.17 -11.52 2.87
CA PHE A 55 -1.61 -11.31 2.97
C PHE A 55 -2.24 -12.24 4.00
N LEU A 56 -1.86 -13.52 4.02
CA LEU A 56 -2.41 -14.49 4.97
C LEU A 56 -2.06 -14.12 6.41
N LYS A 57 -0.80 -13.72 6.66
CA LYS A 57 -0.38 -13.26 8.00
C LYS A 57 -1.15 -12.01 8.41
N TRP A 58 -1.27 -11.04 7.49
CA TRP A 58 -2.00 -9.81 7.74
C TRP A 58 -3.48 -10.07 8.05
N PHE A 59 -4.15 -10.91 7.25
CA PHE A 59 -5.56 -11.21 7.42
C PHE A 59 -5.85 -11.89 8.76
N LEU A 60 -5.06 -12.91 9.12
CA LEU A 60 -5.19 -13.60 10.40
C LEU A 60 -4.93 -12.66 11.58
N LEU A 61 -3.89 -11.82 11.50
CA LEU A 61 -3.59 -10.87 12.56
C LEU A 61 -4.66 -9.77 12.67
N CYS A 62 -5.22 -9.30 11.55
CA CYS A 62 -6.36 -8.38 11.58
C CYS A 62 -7.57 -9.02 12.25
N LEU A 63 -7.84 -10.30 11.99
CA LEU A 63 -8.94 -11.02 12.63
C LEU A 63 -8.73 -11.19 14.14
N ILE A 64 -7.52 -11.60 14.57
CA ILE A 64 -7.18 -11.80 15.98
C ILE A 64 -7.17 -10.49 16.77
N THR A 65 -6.74 -9.39 16.13
CA THR A 65 -6.59 -8.09 16.79
C THR A 65 -7.79 -7.16 16.56
N PHE A 66 -8.88 -7.66 15.97
CA PHE A 66 -10.06 -6.87 15.60
C PHE A 66 -9.72 -5.59 14.82
N GLY A 67 -8.78 -5.71 13.87
CA GLY A 67 -8.37 -4.61 12.99
C GLY A 67 -7.26 -3.71 13.54
N LEU A 68 -6.83 -3.84 14.80
CA LEU A 68 -5.70 -3.04 15.30
C LEU A 68 -4.40 -3.31 14.52
N TYR A 69 -4.17 -4.56 14.13
CA TYR A 69 -3.03 -4.91 13.29
C TYR A 69 -3.09 -4.22 11.93
N HIS A 70 -4.29 -3.96 11.38
CA HIS A 70 -4.45 -3.27 10.11
C HIS A 70 -3.86 -1.84 10.18
N ILE A 71 -4.19 -1.10 11.25
CA ILE A 71 -3.67 0.26 11.49
C ILE A 71 -2.14 0.26 11.57
N TYR A 72 -1.56 -0.65 12.36
CA TYR A 72 -0.11 -0.79 12.47
C TYR A 72 0.55 -1.17 11.14
N HIS A 73 -0.06 -2.10 10.41
CA HIS A 73 0.43 -2.57 9.13
C HIS A 73 0.48 -1.44 8.10
N GLU A 74 -0.56 -0.60 8.03
CA GLU A 74 -0.62 0.54 7.13
C GLU A 74 0.49 1.56 7.38
N TYR A 75 0.72 1.93 8.65
CA TYR A 75 1.81 2.81 9.03
C TYR A 75 3.18 2.23 8.61
N ARG A 76 3.41 0.94 8.85
CA ARG A 76 4.68 0.28 8.51
C ARG A 76 4.88 0.17 7.01
N LYS A 77 3.83 -0.18 6.27
CA LYS A 77 3.84 -0.30 4.80
C LYS A 77 4.18 1.05 4.16
N SER A 78 3.48 2.11 4.58
CA SER A 78 3.74 3.48 4.12
C SER A 78 5.16 3.97 4.47
N THR A 79 5.67 3.64 5.66
CA THR A 79 7.07 3.95 6.05
C THR A 79 8.09 3.26 5.15
N ASP A 80 7.86 1.99 4.81
CA ASP A 80 8.74 1.23 3.93
C ASP A 80 8.69 1.74 2.48
N ILE A 81 7.52 2.16 1.99
CA ILE A 81 7.38 2.83 0.69
C ILE A 81 8.18 4.15 0.69
N ALA A 82 8.00 5.00 1.69
CA ALA A 82 8.72 6.27 1.82
C ALA A 82 10.26 6.08 1.81
N LYS A 83 10.74 5.03 2.49
CA LYS A 83 12.17 4.66 2.46
C LYS A 83 12.66 4.24 1.08
N VAL A 84 11.87 3.44 0.35
CA VAL A 84 12.22 3.01 -1.02
C VAL A 84 12.20 4.20 -1.98
N MET A 85 11.30 5.16 -1.77
CA MET A 85 11.22 6.41 -2.53
C MET A 85 12.32 7.44 -2.17
N GLN A 86 13.17 7.14 -1.18
CA GLN A 86 14.18 8.08 -0.64
C GLN A 86 13.57 9.36 -0.03
N GLU A 87 12.35 9.27 0.49
CA GLU A 87 11.62 10.35 1.17
C GLU A 87 11.37 10.03 2.65
N PRO A 88 12.43 9.82 3.48
CA PRO A 88 12.28 9.35 4.86
C PRO A 88 11.56 10.33 5.78
N GLU A 89 11.50 11.62 5.42
CA GLU A 89 10.80 12.68 6.16
C GLU A 89 9.33 12.83 5.72
N SER A 90 8.84 11.97 4.83
CA SER A 90 7.45 12.02 4.38
C SER A 90 6.48 11.86 5.55
N MET A 91 5.44 12.71 5.58
CA MET A 91 4.33 12.59 6.55
C MET A 91 3.32 11.52 6.16
N GLU A 92 3.47 10.91 4.98
CA GLU A 92 2.53 9.90 4.47
C GLU A 92 2.32 8.71 5.40
N PRO A 93 3.33 8.18 6.12
CA PRO A 93 3.10 7.13 7.11
C PRO A 93 2.17 7.57 8.23
N LEU A 94 2.34 8.80 8.73
CA LEU A 94 1.50 9.36 9.77
C LEU A 94 0.08 9.65 9.25
N ILE A 95 -0.04 10.15 8.03
CA ILE A 95 -1.33 10.36 7.36
C ILE A 95 -2.05 9.02 7.18
N SER A 96 -1.36 7.97 6.70
CA SER A 96 -1.92 6.62 6.56
C SER A 96 -2.41 6.07 7.90
N LEU A 97 -1.65 6.28 8.98
CA LEU A 97 -2.04 5.87 10.33
C LEU A 97 -3.35 6.56 10.76
N ILE A 98 -3.42 7.88 10.66
CA ILE A 98 -4.57 8.68 11.08
C ILE A 98 -5.81 8.31 10.25
N LEU A 99 -5.67 8.24 8.93
CA LEU A 99 -6.77 7.86 8.04
C LEU A 99 -7.30 6.46 8.36
N THR A 100 -6.41 5.49 8.56
CA THR A 100 -6.81 4.12 8.90
C THR A 100 -7.49 4.05 10.26
N ALA A 101 -7.02 4.83 11.24
CA ALA A 101 -7.65 4.94 12.56
C ALA A 101 -9.05 5.60 12.50
N LEU A 102 -9.27 6.52 11.57
CA LEU A 102 -10.57 7.16 11.30
C LEU A 102 -11.50 6.33 10.40
N ALA A 103 -11.22 5.03 10.23
CA ALA A 103 -11.96 4.13 9.35
C ALA A 103 -11.98 4.56 7.87
N LEU A 104 -10.91 5.23 7.43
CA LEU A 104 -10.64 5.61 6.03
C LEU A 104 -9.42 4.89 5.44
N PRO A 105 -9.25 3.56 5.61
CA PRO A 105 -8.09 2.83 5.07
C PRO A 105 -7.98 2.91 3.55
N TRP A 106 -9.11 2.96 2.83
CA TRP A 106 -9.12 3.07 1.37
C TRP A 106 -8.49 4.39 0.86
N VAL A 107 -8.51 5.46 1.67
CA VAL A 107 -7.84 6.74 1.32
C VAL A 107 -6.34 6.60 1.54
N ALA A 108 -5.92 5.94 2.61
CA ALA A 108 -4.51 5.62 2.85
C ALA A 108 -3.96 4.73 1.72
N ASP A 109 -4.72 3.71 1.31
CA ASP A 109 -4.38 2.81 0.22
C ASP A 109 -4.30 3.58 -1.12
N ALA A 110 -5.17 4.55 -1.36
CA ALA A 110 -5.11 5.43 -2.53
C ALA A 110 -3.83 6.27 -2.57
N ILE A 111 -3.45 6.91 -1.46
CA ILE A 111 -2.21 7.70 -1.35
C ILE A 111 -1.00 6.83 -1.67
N GLN A 112 -0.92 5.64 -1.06
CA GLN A 112 0.17 4.71 -1.30
C GLN A 112 0.17 4.20 -2.75
N GLN A 113 -1.00 4.02 -3.36
CA GLN A 113 -1.10 3.65 -4.78
C GLN A 113 -0.57 4.77 -5.69
N VAL A 114 -0.71 6.06 -5.34
CA VAL A 114 -0.04 7.17 -6.05
C VAL A 114 1.48 6.99 -5.97
N GLN A 115 2.03 6.73 -4.77
CA GLN A 115 3.48 6.53 -4.60
C GLN A 115 3.99 5.34 -5.40
N ILE A 116 3.25 4.22 -5.37
CA ILE A 116 3.55 3.03 -6.16
C ILE A 116 3.54 3.35 -7.66
N ASN A 117 2.51 4.05 -8.14
CA ASN A 117 2.40 4.44 -9.55
C ASN A 117 3.59 5.32 -9.97
N ARG A 118 3.98 6.30 -9.13
CA ARG A 118 5.18 7.13 -9.35
C ARG A 118 6.45 6.29 -9.41
N TYR A 119 6.62 5.34 -8.50
CA TYR A 119 7.78 4.44 -8.48
C TYR A 119 7.94 3.64 -9.78
N PHE A 120 6.83 3.19 -10.38
CA PHE A 120 6.85 2.45 -11.64
C PHE A 120 6.74 3.35 -12.90
N GLY A 121 6.82 4.68 -12.76
CA GLY A 121 6.88 5.62 -13.88
C GLY A 121 5.53 5.88 -14.56
N SER A 122 4.41 5.73 -13.85
CA SER A 122 3.07 6.00 -14.37
C SER A 122 2.46 7.23 -13.70
N GLU A 123 2.04 8.22 -14.48
CA GLU A 123 1.35 9.43 -14.01
C GLU A 123 -0.19 9.36 -14.11
N THR A 124 -0.77 8.17 -14.31
CA THR A 124 -2.23 8.05 -14.42
C THR A 124 -2.89 8.03 -13.04
N LEU A 125 -3.68 9.07 -12.74
CA LEU A 125 -4.68 9.12 -11.65
C LEU A 125 -5.88 8.22 -11.97
#